data_AF-A0A7V0IA98-F1
#
_entry.id   AF-A0A7V0IA98-F1
#
_cell.length_a   1.000
_cell.length_b   1.000
_cell.length_c   1.000
_cell.angle_alpha   90.00
_cell.angle_beta   90.00
_cell.angle_gamma   90.00
#
_symmetry.space_group_name_H-M   'P 1'
#
loop_
_entity.id
_entity.type
_entity.pdbx_description
1 polymer ?
#
loop_
_entity_poly.entity_id
_entity_poly.type
_entity_poly.pdbx_seq_one_letter_code
_entity_poly.pdbx_strand_id
1 'polypeptide(L)'
;MKAVEVWRRAKESFYKAMESIIEKTQKVAEKTKESTAVVKCKLTVKRLELKIAEKFAELGNKVYELHLKGEENPLQNDEVKVLLEEISNLDKELTQANTALEDQIAKEKEAVEGSNT
;
A
#
# COMPACT_ATOMS: atom_id res chain seq x y z
N MET A 1 -2.01 -1.07 29.37
CA MET A 1 -2.85 -1.26 28.17
C MET A 1 -2.67 -2.70 27.71
N LYS A 2 -3.76 -3.47 27.57
CA LYS A 2 -3.69 -4.92 27.32
C LYS A 2 -3.22 -5.16 25.87
N ALA A 3 -2.17 -5.95 25.67
CA ALA A 3 -1.56 -6.24 24.35
C ALA A 3 -2.57 -6.62 23.25
N VAL A 4 -3.70 -7.23 23.66
CA VAL A 4 -4.85 -7.56 22.82
C VAL A 4 -5.44 -6.35 22.07
N GLU A 5 -5.50 -5.18 22.72
CA GLU A 5 -6.07 -3.97 22.13
C GLU A 5 -5.15 -3.36 21.07
N VAL A 6 -3.83 -3.46 21.29
CA VAL A 6 -2.81 -3.02 20.33
C VAL A 6 -2.81 -3.93 19.11
N TRP A 7 -2.87 -5.25 19.32
CA TRP A 7 -3.00 -6.24 18.24
C TRP A 7 -4.28 -6.05 17.42
N ARG A 8 -5.42 -5.76 18.08
CA ARG A 8 -6.68 -5.47 17.39
C ARG A 8 -6.57 -4.24 16.50
N ARG A 9 -5.95 -3.15 16.97
CA ARG A 9 -5.73 -1.93 16.18
C ARG A 9 -4.75 -2.15 15.02
N ALA A 10 -3.68 -2.91 15.24
CA ALA A 10 -2.74 -3.26 14.17
C ALA A 10 -3.43 -4.10 13.10
N LYS A 11 -4.24 -5.10 13.50
CA LYS A 11 -5.04 -5.93 12.60
C LYS A 11 -6.07 -5.09 11.82
N GLU A 12 -6.82 -4.20 12.48
CA GLU A 12 -7.76 -3.30 11.82
C GLU A 12 -7.07 -2.37 10.81
N SER A 13 -5.90 -1.85 11.14
CA SER A 13 -5.13 -0.99 10.23
C SER A 13 -4.62 -1.77 9.01
N PHE A 14 -4.17 -3.01 9.22
CA PHE A 14 -3.78 -3.94 8.15
C PHE A 14 -4.93 -4.25 7.20
N TYR A 15 -6.11 -4.63 7.72
CA TYR A 15 -7.27 -4.92 6.86
C TYR A 15 -7.73 -3.70 6.09
N LYS A 16 -7.73 -2.51 6.70
CA LYS A 16 -8.07 -1.26 6.01
C LYS A 16 -7.07 -0.91 4.91
N ALA A 17 -5.77 -1.11 5.15
CA ALA A 17 -4.75 -0.89 4.13
C ALA A 17 -4.94 -1.85 2.93
N MET A 18 -5.17 -3.13 3.21
CA MET A 18 -5.41 -4.16 2.19
C MET A 18 -6.70 -3.94 1.40
N GLU A 19 -7.82 -3.61 2.07
CA GLU A 19 -9.09 -3.29 1.41
C GLU A 19 -8.95 -2.06 0.49
N SER A 20 -8.27 -1.01 0.96
CA SER A 20 -8.05 0.19 0.15
C SER A 20 -7.23 -0.10 -1.12
N ILE A 21 -6.24 -1.00 -1.02
CA ILE A 21 -5.42 -1.45 -2.16
C ILE A 21 -6.26 -2.25 -3.18
N ILE A 22 -7.10 -3.17 -2.68
CA ILE A 22 -7.94 -4.04 -3.52
C ILE A 22 -9.02 -3.22 -4.25
N GLU A 23 -9.72 -2.33 -3.53
CA GLU A 23 -10.79 -1.50 -4.10
C GLU A 23 -10.27 -0.52 -5.17
N LYS A 24 -9.07 0.04 -4.97
CA LYS A 24 -8.45 0.95 -5.95
C LYS A 24 -7.92 0.20 -7.18
N THR A 25 -7.48 -1.04 -7.02
CA THR A 25 -7.04 -1.90 -8.13
C THR A 25 -8.18 -2.23 -9.09
N GLN A 26 -9.38 -2.52 -8.59
CA GLN A 26 -10.51 -2.91 -9.45
C GLN A 26 -11.05 -1.76 -10.32
N LYS A 27 -10.90 -0.50 -9.91
CA LYS A 27 -11.44 0.65 -10.66
C LYS A 27 -10.62 1.09 -11.88
N VAL A 28 -9.38 0.61 -12.04
CA VAL A 28 -8.41 1.19 -13.01
C VAL A 28 -8.13 0.26 -14.21
N ALA A 29 -8.70 -0.95 -14.23
CA ALA A 29 -8.49 -1.93 -15.31
C ALA A 29 -9.41 -1.76 -16.53
N GLU A 30 -10.41 -0.85 -16.48
CA GLU A 30 -11.41 -0.77 -17.54
C GLU A 30 -11.06 0.22 -18.66
N LYS A 31 -10.57 -0.37 -19.78
CA LYS A 31 -10.77 0.04 -21.18
C LYS A 31 -10.27 1.43 -21.62
N THR A 32 -8.98 1.62 -21.91
CA THR A 32 -8.54 2.64 -22.90
C THR A 32 -7.15 2.37 -23.49
N LYS A 33 -6.84 2.94 -24.67
CA LYS A 33 -5.47 3.12 -25.20
C LYS A 33 -4.71 4.08 -24.28
N GLU A 34 -4.19 3.57 -23.18
CA GLU A 34 -3.46 4.36 -22.20
C GLU A 34 -2.11 4.82 -22.75
N SER A 35 -1.72 6.05 -22.44
CA SER A 35 -0.39 6.50 -22.80
C SER A 35 0.69 5.72 -22.03
N THR A 36 1.91 5.71 -22.57
CA THR A 36 3.08 5.17 -21.87
C THR A 36 3.30 5.83 -20.50
N ALA A 37 2.87 7.07 -20.30
CA ALA A 37 2.98 7.76 -19.01
C ALA A 37 2.01 7.17 -17.96
N VAL A 38 0.74 6.94 -18.32
CA VAL A 38 -0.23 6.27 -17.45
C VAL A 38 0.22 4.86 -17.10
N VAL A 39 0.68 4.09 -18.09
CA VAL A 39 1.18 2.73 -17.87
C VAL A 39 2.36 2.71 -16.91
N LYS A 40 3.30 3.66 -17.03
CA LYS A 40 4.44 3.79 -16.12
C LYS A 40 4.00 4.13 -14.69
N CYS A 41 3.02 5.01 -14.52
CA CYS A 41 2.44 5.32 -13.21
C CYS A 41 1.75 4.09 -12.59
N LYS A 42 0.95 3.35 -13.38
CA LYS A 42 0.33 2.10 -12.93
C LYS A 42 1.34 1.04 -12.50
N LEU A 43 2.42 0.88 -13.26
CA LEU A 43 3.49 -0.05 -12.91
C LEU A 43 4.18 0.35 -11.60
N THR A 44 4.37 1.65 -11.38
CA THR A 44 4.96 2.18 -10.14
C THR A 44 4.07 1.88 -8.94
N VAL A 45 2.75 2.11 -9.07
CA VAL A 45 1.75 1.75 -8.05
C VAL A 45 1.81 0.25 -7.75
N LYS A 46 1.74 -0.62 -8.77
CA LYS A 46 1.79 -2.08 -8.58
C LYS A 46 3.08 -2.55 -7.91
N ARG A 47 4.22 -1.95 -8.24
CA ARG A 47 5.50 -2.24 -7.60
C ARG A 47 5.50 -1.87 -6.12
N LEU A 48 4.90 -0.74 -5.75
CA LEU A 48 4.80 -0.30 -4.35
C LEU A 48 3.85 -1.21 -3.56
N GLU A 49 2.70 -1.56 -4.13
CA GLU A 49 1.76 -2.53 -3.53
C GLU A 49 2.43 -3.89 -3.24
N LEU A 50 3.20 -4.42 -4.20
CA LEU A 50 3.92 -5.68 -4.00
C LEU A 50 4.94 -5.57 -2.87
N LYS A 51 5.72 -4.49 -2.83
CA LYS A 51 6.70 -4.25 -1.75
C LYS A 51 6.04 -4.13 -0.38
N ILE A 52 4.88 -3.47 -0.30
CA ILE A 52 4.12 -3.37 0.94
C ILE A 52 3.67 -4.77 1.40
N ALA A 53 3.17 -5.60 0.47
CA ALA A 53 2.78 -6.97 0.78
C ALA A 53 3.96 -7.83 1.27
N GLU A 54 5.13 -7.72 0.63
CA GLU A 54 6.38 -8.37 1.05
C GLU A 54 6.76 -7.95 2.48
N LYS A 55 6.72 -6.63 2.77
CA LYS A 55 7.05 -6.10 4.10
C LYS A 55 6.06 -6.52 5.18
N PHE A 56 4.78 -6.62 4.86
CA PHE A 56 3.79 -7.18 5.77
C PHE A 56 4.02 -8.67 6.05
N ALA A 57 4.46 -9.45 5.05
CA ALA A 57 4.84 -10.84 5.27
C ALA A 57 6.07 -10.96 6.19
N GLU A 58 7.10 -10.13 5.98
CA GLU A 58 8.27 -10.02 6.87
C GLU A 58 7.85 -9.68 8.31
N LEU A 59 6.98 -8.69 8.48
CA LEU A 59 6.44 -8.27 9.78
C LEU A 59 5.70 -9.43 10.47
N GLY A 60 4.80 -10.11 9.73
CA GLY A 60 4.03 -11.24 10.25
C GLY A 60 4.93 -12.37 10.74
N ASN A 61 5.93 -12.75 9.92
CA ASN A 61 6.92 -13.76 10.29
C ASN A 61 7.68 -13.37 11.55
N LYS A 62 8.18 -12.13 11.62
CA LYS A 62 8.97 -11.66 12.77
C LYS A 62 8.15 -11.64 14.07
N VAL A 63 6.92 -11.15 14.01
CA VAL A 63 6.00 -11.15 15.16
C VAL A 63 5.70 -12.57 15.62
N TYR A 64 5.48 -13.50 14.68
CA TYR A 64 5.24 -14.90 15.00
C TYR A 64 6.47 -15.57 15.63
N GLU A 65 7.67 -15.33 15.11
CA GLU A 65 8.92 -15.84 15.70
C GLU A 65 9.15 -15.32 17.12
N LEU A 66 8.90 -14.03 17.36
CA LEU A 66 9.01 -13.43 18.69
C LEU A 66 8.01 -14.04 19.66
N HIS A 67 6.77 -14.28 19.20
CA HIS A 67 5.77 -14.98 19.99
C HIS A 67 6.22 -16.41 20.37
N LEU A 68 6.78 -17.17 19.44
CA LEU A 68 7.32 -18.51 19.70
C LEU A 68 8.48 -18.49 20.71
N LYS A 69 9.26 -17.41 20.75
CA LYS A 69 10.35 -17.21 21.71
C LYS A 69 9.87 -16.75 23.10
N GLY A 70 8.56 -16.58 23.29
CA GLY A 70 7.97 -16.14 24.55
C GLY A 70 8.08 -14.63 24.80
N GLU A 71 8.32 -13.83 23.77
CA GLU A 71 8.32 -12.37 23.87
C GLU A 71 6.93 -11.87 24.29
N GLU A 72 6.86 -11.15 25.42
CA GLU A 72 5.57 -10.68 25.97
C GLU A 72 4.96 -9.57 25.10
N ASN A 73 5.80 -8.77 24.43
CA ASN A 73 5.35 -7.70 23.54
C ASN A 73 6.19 -7.60 22.26
N PRO A 74 5.91 -8.46 21.25
CA PRO A 74 6.63 -8.46 19.97
C PRO A 74 6.62 -7.11 19.25
N LEU A 75 5.59 -6.27 19.46
CA LEU A 75 5.46 -4.96 18.83
C LEU A 75 6.39 -3.90 19.41
N GLN A 76 7.02 -4.16 20.56
CA GLN A 76 8.03 -3.28 21.13
C GLN A 76 9.44 -3.61 20.67
N ASN A 77 9.63 -4.75 20.00
CA ASN A 77 10.89 -5.12 19.41
C ASN A 77 11.32 -4.12 18.33
N ASP A 78 12.59 -3.71 18.35
CA ASP A 78 13.10 -2.67 17.47
C ASP A 78 13.02 -3.06 15.99
N GLU A 79 13.27 -4.32 15.64
CA GLU A 79 13.13 -4.78 14.25
C GLU A 79 11.67 -4.72 13.77
N VAL A 80 10.72 -5.02 14.65
CA VAL A 80 9.30 -4.90 14.35
C VAL A 80 8.89 -3.44 14.16
N LYS A 81 9.43 -2.52 14.96
CA LYS A 81 9.21 -1.08 14.80
C LYS A 81 9.77 -0.56 13.46
N VAL A 82 10.97 -1.01 13.09
CA VAL A 82 11.58 -0.66 11.80
C VAL A 82 10.70 -1.13 10.65
N LEU A 83 10.23 -2.38 10.68
CA LEU A 83 9.33 -2.91 9.64
C LEU A 83 8.03 -2.10 9.54
N LEU A 84 7.45 -1.70 10.67
CA LEU A 84 6.26 -0.84 10.70
C LEU A 84 6.52 0.55 10.10
N GLU A 85 7.69 1.13 10.36
CA GLU A 85 8.10 2.42 9.78
C GLU A 85 8.34 2.32 8.27
N GLU A 86 9.02 1.25 7.81
CA GLU A 86 9.22 0.96 6.40
C GLU A 86 7.88 0.85 5.65
N ILE A 87 6.92 0.09 6.22
CA ILE A 87 5.57 -0.04 5.67
C ILE A 87 4.89 1.33 5.61
N SER A 88 4.95 2.12 6.69
CA SER A 88 4.35 3.46 6.72
C SER A 88 4.92 4.38 5.65
N ASN A 89 6.23 4.31 5.38
CA ASN A 89 6.87 5.10 4.35
C ASN A 89 6.47 4.63 2.94
N LEU A 90 6.40 3.33 2.71
CA LEU A 90 5.89 2.78 1.45
C LEU A 90 4.42 3.15 1.19
N ASP A 91 3.57 3.17 2.22
CA ASP A 91 2.17 3.62 2.10
C ASP A 91 2.06 5.10 1.71
N LYS A 92 2.95 5.96 2.22
CA LYS A 92 3.03 7.36 1.81
C LYS A 92 3.45 7.48 0.35
N GLU A 93 4.47 6.72 -0.06
CA GLU A 93 4.91 6.68 -1.47
C GLU A 93 3.80 6.17 -2.39
N LEU A 94 3.06 5.13 -1.99
CA LEU A 94 1.93 4.59 -2.74
C LEU A 94 0.81 5.62 -2.86
N THR A 95 0.54 6.38 -1.80
CA THR A 95 -0.46 7.46 -1.82
C THR A 95 -0.06 8.53 -2.84
N GLN A 96 1.20 8.98 -2.81
CA GLN A 96 1.72 9.95 -3.78
C GLN A 96 1.67 9.43 -5.22
N ALA A 97 2.05 8.17 -5.43
CA ALA A 97 2.01 7.53 -6.75
C ALA A 97 0.58 7.40 -7.29
N ASN A 98 -0.40 7.13 -6.42
CA ASN A 98 -1.81 7.09 -6.79
C ASN A 98 -2.33 8.48 -7.16
N THR A 99 -2.01 9.52 -6.39
CA THR A 99 -2.37 10.91 -6.74
C THR A 99 -1.76 11.30 -8.10
N ALA A 100 -0.49 10.97 -8.33
CA ALA A 100 0.16 11.23 -9.62
C ALA A 100 -0.48 10.47 -10.78
N LEU A 101 -0.95 9.23 -10.55
CA LEU A 101 -1.69 8.46 -11.54
C LEU A 101 -3.05 9.10 -11.85
N GLU A 102 -3.79 9.53 -10.82
CA GLU A 102 -5.06 10.23 -10.97
C GLU A 102 -4.90 11.53 -11.77
N ASP A 103 -3.89 12.35 -11.44
CA ASP A 103 -3.56 13.58 -12.17
C ASP A 103 -3.23 13.30 -13.64
N GLN A 104 -2.46 12.23 -13.91
CA GLN A 104 -2.08 11.87 -15.27
C GLN A 104 -3.28 11.37 -16.08
N ILE A 105 -4.18 10.60 -15.46
CA ILE A 105 -5.43 10.15 -16.09
C ILE A 105 -6.34 11.36 -16.37
N ALA A 106 -6.44 12.32 -15.45
CA ALA A 106 -7.23 13.54 -15.65
C ALA A 106 -6.71 14.36 -16.84
N LYS A 107 -5.40 14.60 -16.90
CA LYS A 107 -4.75 15.32 -18.02
C LYS A 107 -4.97 14.63 -19.37
N GLU A 108 -4.90 13.30 -19.41
CA GLU A 108 -5.15 12.56 -20.66
C GLU A 108 -6.60 12.63 -21.10
N LYS A 109 -7.56 12.66 -20.17
CA LYS A 109 -8.98 12.88 -20.50
C LYS A 109 -9.21 14.27 -21.09
N GLU A 110 -8.68 15.31 -20.45
CA GLU A 110 -8.79 16.70 -20.93
C GLU A 110 -8.14 16.87 -22.33
N ALA A 111 -6.98 16.26 -22.57
CA ALA A 111 -6.30 16.34 -23.86
C ALA A 111 -7.07 15.63 -24.99
N VAL A 112 -7.76 14.53 -24.68
CA VAL A 112 -8.60 13.80 -25.65
C VAL A 112 -9.89 14.56 -25.95
N GLU A 113 -10.49 15.22 -24.96
CA GLU A 113 -11.72 16.00 -25.14
C GLU A 113 -11.47 17.35 -25.85
N GLY A 114 -10.36 18.03 -25.56
CA GLY A 114 -9.99 19.31 -26.21
C GLY A 114 -9.51 19.20 -27.66
N SER A 115 -9.17 17.99 -28.14
CA SER A 115 -8.75 17.76 -29.52
C SER A 115 -9.93 17.51 -30.49
N ASN A 116 -11.16 17.43 -29.98
CA ASN A 116 -12.39 17.23 -30.76
C ASN A 116 -13.22 18.52 -30.98
N THR A 117 -12.68 19.68 -30.60
CA THR A 117 -13.21 21.03 -30.89
C THR A 117 -12.25 21.79 -31.78
#